data_AF-A0A4U9W559-F1
#
_entry.id   AF-A0A4U9W559-F1
#
_cell.length_a   1.000
_cell.length_b   1.000
_cell.length_c   1.000
_cell.angle_alpha   90.00
_cell.angle_beta   90.00
_cell.angle_gamma   90.00
#
_symmetry.space_group_name_H-M   'P 1'
#
loop_
_entity.id
_entity.type
_entity.pdbx_description
1 polymer ?
#
loop_
_entity_poly.entity_id
_entity_poly.type
_entity_poly.pdbx_seq_one_letter_code
_entity_poly.pdbx_strand_id
1 'polypeptide(L)'
;MTDWGQITVPNMWQMEGHGILQYTDEGFPFPIDVPFVPTDNPTGAYQRSFTLGEQWSGKQTIIKFDGVETYFEVYVNASMWVSARAAA
;
A
#
# COMPACT_ATOMS: atom_id res chain seq x y z
N MET A 1 10.59 16.74 4.41
CA MET A 1 10.15 15.52 5.13
C MET A 1 11.37 14.61 5.22
N THR A 2 12.06 14.60 6.35
CA THR A 2 13.32 13.85 6.53
C THR A 2 13.17 12.63 7.45
N ASP A 3 11.98 12.39 8.01
CA ASP A 3 11.79 11.44 9.12
C ASP A 3 11.03 10.17 8.68
N TRP A 4 11.31 9.66 7.47
CA TRP A 4 10.73 8.39 7.01
C TRP A 4 11.55 7.20 7.51
N GLY A 5 10.89 6.24 8.14
CA GLY A 5 11.48 4.93 8.44
C GLY A 5 11.81 4.15 7.16
N GLN A 6 12.76 3.22 7.27
CA GLN A 6 13.02 2.23 6.22
C GLN A 6 12.19 0.97 6.51
N ILE A 7 11.69 0.32 5.46
CA ILE A 7 10.93 -0.93 5.54
C ILE A 7 11.28 -1.80 4.34
N THR A 8 11.32 -3.12 4.53
CA THR A 8 11.62 -4.07 3.44
C THR A 8 10.37 -4.35 2.60
N VAL A 9 10.51 -4.47 1.27
CA VAL A 9 9.41 -4.82 0.36
C VAL A 9 9.84 -5.98 -0.55
N PRO A 10 9.04 -7.05 -0.73
CA PRO A 10 7.68 -7.24 -0.18
C PRO A 10 7.69 -7.66 1.29
N ASN A 11 6.74 -7.15 2.09
CA ASN A 11 6.53 -7.55 3.49
C ASN A 11 5.13 -7.16 3.99
N MET A 12 4.69 -7.77 5.09
CA MET A 12 3.61 -7.25 5.94
C MET A 12 4.23 -6.35 7.02
N TRP A 13 3.83 -5.08 7.12
CA TRP A 13 4.49 -4.13 8.02
C TRP A 13 4.44 -4.56 9.51
N GLN A 14 3.48 -5.42 9.86
CA GLN A 14 3.31 -5.94 11.22
C GLN A 14 4.50 -6.81 11.62
N MET A 15 5.15 -7.46 10.65
CA MET A 15 6.35 -8.27 10.85
C MET A 15 7.59 -7.42 11.15
N GLU A 16 7.55 -6.11 10.86
CA GLU A 16 8.60 -5.13 11.18
C GLU A 16 8.21 -4.20 12.34
N GLY A 17 7.18 -4.57 13.12
CA GLY A 17 6.82 -3.86 14.35
C GLY A 17 5.85 -2.69 14.18
N HIS A 18 5.23 -2.55 13.00
CA HIS A 18 4.21 -1.52 12.76
C HIS A 18 2.79 -2.09 12.91
N GLY A 19 1.98 -1.52 13.79
CA GLY A 19 0.62 -2.01 14.04
C GLY A 19 0.59 -3.35 14.79
N ILE A 20 -0.51 -4.10 14.64
CA ILE A 20 -0.74 -5.37 15.34
C ILE A 20 -1.20 -6.45 14.36
N LEU A 21 -0.70 -7.68 14.53
CA LEU A 21 -1.26 -8.85 13.85
C LEU A 21 -2.62 -9.18 14.45
N GLN A 22 -3.58 -9.51 13.60
CA GLN A 22 -4.93 -9.84 14.01
C GLN A 22 -5.30 -11.22 13.47
N TYR A 23 -5.88 -12.04 14.33
CA TYR A 23 -6.47 -13.34 13.98
C TYR A 23 -7.88 -13.37 14.56
N THR A 24 -8.84 -13.68 13.71
CA THR A 24 -10.25 -13.86 14.05
C THR A 24 -10.75 -15.10 13.33
N ASP A 25 -11.60 -15.89 14.00
CA ASP A 25 -12.21 -17.08 13.38
C ASP A 25 -13.39 -16.67 12.47
N GLU A 26 -14.51 -16.23 13.06
CA GLU A 26 -15.72 -15.86 12.30
C GLU A 26 -16.02 -14.35 12.28
N GLY A 27 -15.63 -13.60 13.31
CA GLY A 27 -15.95 -12.19 13.46
C GLY A 27 -14.99 -11.25 12.73
N PHE A 28 -15.47 -10.09 12.27
CA PHE A 28 -14.58 -9.02 11.81
C PHE A 28 -13.77 -8.47 13.00
N PRO A 29 -12.50 -8.05 12.79
CA PRO A 29 -11.71 -7.41 13.83
C PRO A 29 -12.15 -5.96 14.13
N PHE A 30 -13.29 -5.53 13.61
CA PHE A 30 -13.87 -4.19 13.76
C PHE A 30 -15.41 -4.25 13.73
N PRO A 31 -16.11 -3.20 14.24
CA PRO A 31 -17.57 -3.12 14.20
C PRO A 31 -18.13 -3.18 12.77
N ILE A 32 -19.20 -3.95 12.58
CA ILE A 32 -19.84 -4.13 11.27
C ILE A 32 -20.88 -3.03 11.05
N ASP A 33 -20.55 -2.04 10.22
CA ASP A 33 -21.46 -0.97 9.79
C ASP A 33 -21.29 -0.70 8.30
N VAL A 34 -21.85 -1.58 7.46
CA VAL A 34 -21.62 -1.54 6.00
C VAL A 34 -22.28 -0.30 5.36
N PRO A 35 -21.59 0.47 4.49
CA PRO A 35 -20.28 0.21 3.86
C PRO A 35 -19.09 0.89 4.56
N PHE A 36 -19.25 1.35 5.79
CA PHE A 36 -18.28 2.13 6.53
C PHE A 36 -17.23 1.24 7.22
N VAL A 37 -16.01 1.75 7.29
CA VAL A 37 -14.90 1.20 8.07
C VAL A 37 -14.55 2.16 9.20
N PRO A 38 -13.87 1.71 10.27
CA PRO A 38 -13.41 2.61 11.32
C PRO A 38 -12.59 3.78 10.77
N THR A 39 -12.77 4.97 11.37
CA THR A 39 -11.98 6.16 11.01
C THR A 39 -10.50 6.00 11.37
N ASP A 40 -10.22 5.36 12.51
CA ASP A 40 -8.86 4.99 12.90
C ASP A 40 -8.46 3.69 12.19
N ASN A 41 -7.98 3.83 10.95
CA ASN A 41 -7.60 2.73 10.07
C ASN A 41 -6.09 2.76 9.82
N PRO A 42 -5.31 1.76 10.31
CA PRO A 42 -3.87 1.72 10.11
C PRO A 42 -3.50 1.91 8.65
N THR A 43 -2.74 2.98 8.38
CA THR A 43 -2.38 3.40 7.04
C THR A 43 -0.87 3.53 6.94
N GLY A 44 -0.25 2.84 5.99
CA GLY A 44 1.16 2.99 5.68
C GLY A 44 1.34 3.75 4.38
N ALA A 45 2.16 4.78 4.45
CA ALA A 45 2.65 5.47 3.27
C ALA A 45 4.01 4.89 2.91
N TYR A 46 4.22 4.63 1.61
CA TYR A 46 5.50 4.18 1.07
C TYR A 46 5.99 5.19 0.04
N GLN A 47 7.29 5.47 0.06
CA GLN A 47 7.93 6.35 -0.92
C GLN A 47 9.19 5.69 -1.45
N ARG A 48 9.36 5.71 -2.77
CA ARG A 48 10.59 5.27 -3.42
C ARG A 48 10.92 6.16 -4.60
N SER A 49 12.17 6.62 -4.65
CA SER A 49 12.72 7.28 -5.83
C SER A 49 13.43 6.25 -6.71
N PHE A 50 13.21 6.32 -8.02
CA PHE A 50 13.89 5.51 -9.01
C PHE A 50 14.03 6.27 -10.32
N THR A 51 14.97 5.87 -11.16
CA THR A 51 15.23 6.48 -12.46
C THR A 51 15.08 5.43 -13.56
N LEU A 52 14.41 5.79 -14.65
CA LEU A 52 14.33 4.95 -15.84
C LEU A 52 15.51 5.28 -16.76
N GLY A 53 16.26 4.26 -17.18
CA GLY A 53 17.36 4.43 -18.14
C GLY A 53 16.87 4.63 -19.58
N GLU A 54 17.79 4.97 -20.48
CA GLU A 54 17.48 5.27 -21.89
C GLU A 54 16.76 4.12 -22.63
N GLN A 55 16.98 2.87 -22.22
CA GLN A 55 16.37 1.68 -22.83
C GLN A 55 14.83 1.65 -22.76
N TRP A 56 14.23 2.49 -21.91
CA TRP A 56 12.77 2.64 -21.76
C TRP A 56 12.18 3.72 -22.68
N SER A 57 13.02 4.56 -23.29
CA SER A 57 12.57 5.66 -24.16
C SER A 57 11.75 5.16 -25.34
N GLY A 58 10.62 5.81 -25.61
CA GLY A 58 9.70 5.47 -26.69
C GLY A 58 8.94 4.15 -26.51
N LYS A 59 8.99 3.52 -25.33
CA LYS A 59 8.29 2.27 -25.03
C LYS A 59 7.19 2.48 -24.00
N GLN A 60 6.16 1.64 -24.04
CA GLN A 60 5.19 1.55 -22.96
C GLN A 60 5.88 1.01 -21.71
N THR A 61 5.76 1.75 -20.60
CA THR A 61 6.29 1.37 -19.30
C THR A 61 5.12 1.09 -18.37
N ILE A 62 5.15 -0.06 -17.69
CA ILE A 62 4.08 -0.51 -16.79
C ILE A 62 4.68 -0.72 -15.40
N ILE A 63 4.06 -0.10 -14.39
CA ILE A 63 4.32 -0.43 -12.98
C ILE A 63 3.31 -1.50 -12.58
N LYS A 64 3.80 -2.63 -12.08
CA LYS A 64 2.98 -3.76 -11.65
C LYS A 64 3.14 -3.98 -10.15
N PHE A 65 2.02 -4.11 -9.45
CA PHE A 65 1.96 -4.55 -8.07
C PHE A 65 1.39 -5.96 -8.06
N ASP A 66 2.20 -6.94 -7.64
CA ASP A 66 1.77 -8.35 -7.62
C ASP A 66 0.79 -8.65 -6.48
N GLY A 67 0.82 -7.85 -5.41
CA GLY A 67 -0.12 -7.92 -4.30
C GLY A 67 0.01 -6.71 -3.38
N VAL A 68 -1.13 -6.17 -2.95
CA VAL A 68 -1.26 -5.12 -1.93
C VAL A 68 -2.48 -5.48 -1.10
N GLU A 69 -2.48 -5.22 0.20
CA GLU A 69 -3.62 -5.53 1.07
C GLU A 69 -3.98 -4.30 1.92
N THR A 70 -5.23 -3.83 1.97
CA THR A 70 -6.44 -4.23 1.20
C THR A 70 -6.85 -3.20 0.13
N TYR A 71 -6.38 -1.96 0.22
CA TYR A 71 -6.65 -0.87 -0.72
C TYR A 71 -5.42 0.02 -0.79
N PHE A 72 -5.15 0.60 -1.96
CA PHE A 72 -4.04 1.52 -2.12
C PHE A 72 -4.26 2.53 -3.23
N GLU A 73 -3.49 3.62 -3.10
CA GLU A 73 -3.41 4.69 -4.09
C GLU A 73 -1.95 4.84 -4.54
N VAL A 74 -1.76 5.10 -5.82
CA VAL A 74 -0.44 5.28 -6.42
C VAL A 74 -0.34 6.68 -7.00
N TYR A 75 0.71 7.37 -6.56
CA TYR A 75 1.10 8.68 -7.06
C TYR A 75 2.48 8.57 -7.70
N VAL A 76 2.65 9.09 -8.91
CA VAL A 76 3.94 9.17 -9.61
C VAL A 76 4.17 10.63 -9.99
N ASN A 77 5.32 11.17 -9.59
CA ASN A 77 5.67 12.59 -9.80
C ASN A 77 4.58 13.56 -9.32
N ALA A 78 4.06 13.33 -8.10
CA ALA A 78 2.98 14.09 -7.45
C ALA A 78 1.61 14.07 -8.17
N SER A 79 1.47 13.36 -9.28
CA SER A 79 0.17 13.13 -9.92
C SER A 79 -0.41 11.82 -9.43
N MET A 80 -1.72 11.74 -9.20
CA MET A 80 -2.42 10.49 -8.92
C MET A 80 -2.55 9.68 -10.20
N TRP A 81 -2.19 8.40 -10.17
CA TRP A 81 -2.26 7.50 -11.33
C TRP A 81 -3.34 6.43 -11.16
N VAL A 82 -3.44 5.84 -9.96
CA VAL A 82 -4.36 4.72 -9.70
C VAL A 82 -4.91 4.85 -8.27
N SER A 83 -6.19 4.53 -8.11
CA SER A 83 -6.82 4.14 -6.85
C SER A 83 -7.44 2.76 -7.08
N ALA A 84 -7.03 1.76 -6.29
CA ALA A 84 -7.49 0.38 -6.48
C ALA A 84 -7.74 -0.33 -5.15
N ARG A 85 -8.86 -1.05 -5.10
CA ARG A 85 -9.10 -2.06 -4.06
C ARG A 85 -8.39 -3.33 -4.49
N ALA A 86 -7.56 -3.87 -3.61
CA ALA A 86 -7.07 -5.22 -3.82
C ALA A 86 -8.25 -6.18 -3.66
N ALA A 87 -8.40 -7.10 -4.61
CA ALA A 87 -9.31 -8.21 -4.43
C ALA A 87 -8.69 -9.12 -3.36
N ALA A 88 -9.45 -9.37 -2.29
CA ALA A 88 -9.15 -10.43 -1.34
C ALA A 88 -9.28 -11.80 -2.02
#